data_AF-A0A1L9VXT5-F1
#
_entry.id   AF-A0A1L9VXT5-F1
#
_cell.length_a   1.000
_cell.length_b   1.000
_cell.length_c   1.000
_cell.angle_alpha   90.00
_cell.angle_beta   90.00
_cell.angle_gamma   90.00
#
_symmetry.space_group_name_H-M   'P 1'
#
loop_
_entity.id
_entity.type
_entity.pdbx_description
1 polymer ?
#
loop_
_entity_poly.entity_id
_entity_poly.type
_entity_poly.pdbx_seq_one_letter_code
_entity_poly.pdbx_strand_id
1 'polypeptide(L)'
;MKFLFAAITFLLPLSFALPAPQEGDTQCQDFCTLEYNPQCGRDEAGNTRTFSNPCVFRKHNCENPEQVYTQVELSECNDSAS
;
A
#
# COMPACT_ATOMS: atom_id res chain seq x y z
N MET A 1 57.70 7.58 11.04
CA MET A 1 56.82 7.55 9.86
C MET A 1 55.38 7.66 10.35
N LYS A 2 54.65 8.61 9.80
CA LYS A 2 53.34 9.08 10.25
C LYS A 2 52.26 8.18 9.65
N PHE A 3 51.60 7.35 10.46
CA PHE A 3 50.35 6.69 10.07
C PHE A 3 49.27 7.10 11.05
N LEU A 4 48.79 8.33 10.83
CA LEU A 4 47.46 8.77 11.25
C LEU A 4 46.44 7.93 10.48
N PHE A 5 46.08 6.75 11.01
CA PHE A 5 44.78 6.17 10.67
C PHE A 5 43.79 6.73 11.68
N ALA A 6 43.33 7.94 11.37
CA ALA A 6 42.24 8.57 12.07
C ALA A 6 41.07 7.59 12.13
N ALA A 7 40.61 7.30 13.35
CA ALA A 7 39.34 6.69 13.61
C ALA A 7 38.25 7.55 12.96
N ILE A 8 37.91 7.25 11.71
CA ILE A 8 36.68 7.73 11.10
C ILE A 8 35.70 6.59 11.32
N THR A 9 35.18 6.55 12.55
CA THR A 9 33.81 6.10 12.80
C THR A 9 32.95 6.81 11.78
N PHE A 10 32.61 6.12 10.69
CA PHE A 10 31.66 6.58 9.70
C PHE A 10 30.28 6.57 10.35
N LEU A 11 30.08 7.59 11.19
CA LEU A 11 28.81 8.07 11.71
C LEU A 11 28.02 8.60 10.51
N LEU A 12 27.54 7.69 9.68
CA LEU A 12 26.29 7.92 8.97
C LEU A 12 25.23 7.07 9.67
N PRO A 13 24.65 7.53 10.80
CA PRO A 13 23.21 7.46 10.83
C PRO A 13 22.76 8.52 9.81
N LEU A 14 22.85 8.19 8.51
CA LEU A 14 21.95 8.80 7.56
C LEU A 14 20.61 8.37 8.07
N SER A 15 20.01 9.30 8.81
CA SER A 15 18.60 9.59 8.89
C SER A 15 17.90 9.10 7.63
N PHE A 16 17.69 7.79 7.52
CA PHE A 16 16.50 7.24 6.93
C PHE A 16 15.41 7.59 7.94
N ALA A 17 15.06 8.87 7.97
CA ALA A 17 13.68 9.22 8.20
C ALA A 17 12.95 8.57 7.02
N LEU A 18 12.64 7.28 7.19
CA LEU A 18 11.54 6.68 6.45
C LEU A 18 10.39 7.66 6.69
N PRO A 19 9.78 8.22 5.65
CA PRO A 19 8.51 8.89 5.86
C PRO A 19 7.64 7.86 6.58
N ALA A 20 7.26 8.18 7.81
CA ALA A 20 6.23 7.41 8.49
C ALA A 20 5.07 7.29 7.49
N PRO A 21 4.40 6.13 7.40
CA PRO A 21 3.10 6.10 6.73
C PRO A 21 2.33 7.29 7.31
N GLN A 22 1.86 8.18 6.44
CA GLN A 22 1.05 9.30 6.84
C GLN A 22 -0.20 8.66 7.46
N GLU A 23 -0.22 8.47 8.78
CA GLU A 23 -1.43 8.32 9.57
C GLU A 23 -2.14 9.68 9.53
N GLY A 24 -2.62 10.01 8.33
CA GLY A 24 -3.53 11.12 8.10
C GLY A 24 -4.91 10.65 8.50
N ASP A 25 -5.24 10.91 9.77
CA ASP A 25 -6.51 10.64 10.44
C ASP A 25 -6.95 9.17 10.46
N THR A 26 -7.51 8.74 11.59
CA THR A 26 -8.14 7.41 11.77
C THR A 26 -9.42 7.24 10.93
N GLN A 27 -9.63 8.07 9.91
CA GLN A 27 -10.86 8.16 9.15
C GLN A 27 -10.65 7.68 7.71
N CYS A 28 -11.34 6.60 7.37
CA CYS A 28 -11.41 6.14 6.00
C CYS A 28 -12.05 7.19 5.09
N GLN A 29 -11.70 7.16 3.80
CA GLN A 29 -12.29 8.03 2.81
C GLN A 29 -13.82 7.92 2.81
N ASP A 30 -14.55 8.98 3.18
CA ASP A 30 -16.02 8.92 3.28
C ASP A 30 -16.71 8.79 1.91
N PHE A 31 -16.16 9.46 0.89
CA PHE A 31 -16.78 9.58 -0.43
C PHE A 31 -15.81 9.22 -1.56
N CYS A 32 -16.34 8.52 -2.57
CA CYS A 32 -15.68 8.23 -3.83
C CYS A 32 -16.52 8.76 -5.00
N THR A 33 -15.85 9.13 -6.09
CA THR A 33 -16.53 9.41 -7.36
C THR A 33 -17.19 8.14 -7.91
N LEU A 34 -18.16 8.31 -8.81
CA LEU A 34 -18.86 7.22 -9.50
C LEU A 34 -18.15 6.79 -10.80
N GLU A 35 -16.88 7.12 -10.94
CA GLU A 35 -16.09 6.74 -12.11
C GLU A 35 -15.84 5.24 -12.14
N TYR A 36 -15.77 4.68 -13.35
CA TYR A 36 -15.50 3.26 -13.56
C TYR A 36 -14.10 3.03 -14.12
N ASN A 37 -13.19 2.65 -13.23
CA ASN A 37 -11.80 2.30 -13.49
C ASN A 37 -11.48 1.05 -12.66
N PRO A 38 -11.91 -0.13 -13.11
CA PRO A 38 -12.01 -1.31 -12.26
C PRO A 38 -10.64 -1.79 -11.75
N GLN A 39 -10.61 -2.27 -10.51
CA GLN A 39 -9.43 -2.79 -9.84
C GLN A 39 -9.73 -4.20 -9.33
N CYS A 40 -8.91 -5.19 -9.71
CA CYS A 40 -9.05 -6.55 -9.19
C CYS A 40 -8.22 -6.69 -7.91
N GLY A 41 -8.88 -7.05 -6.81
CA GLY A 41 -8.26 -7.41 -5.56
C GLY A 41 -8.31 -8.90 -5.28
N ARG A 42 -7.33 -9.43 -4.57
CA ARG A 42 -7.31 -10.79 -4.01
C ARG A 42 -7.07 -10.74 -2.49
N ASP A 43 -7.90 -11.42 -1.71
CA ASP A 43 -7.71 -11.55 -0.26
C ASP A 43 -6.73 -12.68 0.09
N GLU A 44 -6.38 -12.81 1.38
CA GLU A 44 -5.46 -13.86 1.85
C GLU A 44 -5.98 -15.28 1.64
N ALA A 45 -7.31 -15.47 1.57
CA ALA A 45 -7.94 -16.76 1.27
C ALA A 45 -7.94 -17.09 -0.23
N GLY A 46 -7.48 -16.17 -1.08
CA GLY A 46 -7.43 -16.31 -2.52
C GLY A 46 -8.71 -15.90 -3.25
N ASN A 47 -9.71 -15.37 -2.56
CA ASN A 47 -10.92 -14.87 -3.21
C ASN A 47 -10.60 -13.58 -3.95
N THR A 48 -11.11 -13.46 -5.17
CA THR A 48 -10.98 -12.26 -5.98
C THR A 48 -12.23 -11.40 -5.89
N ARG A 49 -12.05 -10.07 -5.97
CA ARG A 49 -13.14 -9.10 -6.01
C ARG A 49 -12.78 -7.91 -6.88
N THR A 50 -13.69 -7.55 -7.78
CA THR A 50 -13.61 -6.31 -8.55
C THR A 50 -14.12 -5.14 -7.71
N PHE A 51 -13.33 -4.07 -7.66
CA PHE A 51 -13.71 -2.77 -7.11
C PHE A 51 -13.89 -1.78 -8.27
N SER A 52 -14.94 -0.95 -8.21
CA SER A 52 -15.33 -0.08 -9.33
C SER A 52 -14.28 0.98 -9.69
N ASN A 53 -13.50 1.42 -8.70
CA ASN A 53 -12.42 2.38 -8.87
C ASN A 53 -11.38 2.30 -7.74
N PRO A 54 -10.19 2.92 -7.90
CA PRO A 54 -9.14 2.93 -6.89
C PRO A 54 -9.55 3.52 -5.55
N CYS A 55 -10.49 4.48 -5.54
CA CYS A 55 -10.99 5.07 -4.29
C CYS A 55 -11.78 4.04 -3.48
N VAL A 56 -12.73 3.35 -4.12
CA VAL A 56 -13.56 2.32 -3.49
C VAL A 56 -12.70 1.16 -2.99
N PHE A 57 -11.67 0.77 -3.74
CA PHE A 57 -10.68 -0.23 -3.30
C PHE A 57 -10.00 0.16 -1.99
N ARG A 58 -9.41 1.36 -1.92
CA ARG A 58 -8.69 1.82 -0.71
C ARG A 58 -9.64 2.03 0.46
N LYS A 59 -10.83 2.58 0.21
CA LYS A 59 -11.88 2.76 1.22
C LYS A 59 -12.26 1.43 1.85
N HIS A 60 -12.50 0.40 1.03
CA HIS A 60 -12.86 -0.92 1.53
C HIS A 60 -11.77 -1.51 2.45
N ASN A 61 -10.50 -1.50 2.02
CA ASN A 61 -9.41 -2.00 2.85
C ASN A 61 -9.22 -1.22 4.15
N CYS A 62 -9.49 0.09 4.13
CA CYS A 62 -9.46 0.91 5.34
C CYS A 62 -10.60 0.52 6.30
N GLU A 63 -11.82 0.35 5.77
CA GLU A 63 -13.02 0.05 6.57
C GLU A 63 -13.09 -1.39 7.07
N ASN A 64 -12.37 -2.32 6.44
CA ASN A 64 -12.43 -3.77 6.70
C ASN A 64 -11.01 -4.31 6.94
N PRO A 65 -10.33 -3.94 8.05
CA PRO A 65 -8.95 -4.35 8.33
C PRO A 65 -8.79 -5.87 8.51
N GLU A 66 -9.85 -6.60 8.79
CA GLU A 66 -9.90 -8.07 8.85
C GLU A 66 -10.03 -8.76 7.48
N GLN A 67 -10.40 -8.01 6.43
CA GLN A 67 -10.56 -8.51 5.07
C GLN A 67 -9.90 -7.55 4.06
N VAL A 68 -8.58 -7.55 4.07
CA VAL A 68 -7.79 -6.72 3.16
C VAL A 68 -7.61 -7.42 1.82
N TYR A 69 -7.88 -6.70 0.73
CA TYR A 69 -7.58 -7.15 -0.63
C TYR A 69 -6.25 -6.55 -1.11
N THR A 70 -5.38 -7.36 -1.70
CA THR A 70 -4.21 -6.89 -2.45
C THR A 70 -4.57 -6.72 -3.90
N GLN A 71 -4.21 -5.59 -4.51
CA GLN A 71 -4.48 -5.39 -5.93
C GLN A 71 -3.62 -6.33 -6.77
N VAL A 72 -4.26 -7.08 -7.67
CA VAL A 72 -3.60 -8.01 -8.59
C VAL A 72 -3.65 -7.53 -10.04
N GLU A 73 -4.71 -6.79 -10.44
CA GLU A 73 -4.84 -6.24 -11.79
C GLU A 73 -5.47 -4.84 -11.79
N LEU A 74 -5.14 -4.05 -12.82
CA LEU A 74 -5.74 -2.73 -13.12
C LEU A 74 -6.95 -2.87 -14.05
N SER A 75 -7.74 -3.92 -13.81
CA SER A 75 -8.94 -4.29 -14.56
C SER A 75 -9.91 -4.99 -13.63
N GLU A 76 -11.06 -5.41 -14.16
CA GLU A 76 -11.94 -6.33 -13.46
C GLU A 76 -11.22 -7.66 -13.19
N CYS A 77 -11.63 -8.37 -12.15
CA CYS A 77 -11.20 -9.74 -11.96
C CYS A 77 -11.77 -10.61 -13.06
N ASN A 78 -10.90 -11.37 -13.71
CA ASN A 78 -11.34 -12.45 -14.58
C ASN A 78 -11.44 -13.73 -13.74
N ASP A 79 -12.62 -14.32 -13.65
CA ASP A 79 -12.84 -15.60 -12.95
C ASP A 79 -12.02 -16.78 -13.53
N SER A 80 -11.38 -16.55 -14.68
CA SER A 80 -10.47 -17.51 -15.33
C SER A 80 -8.97 -17.21 -15.15
N ALA A 81 -8.59 -16.17 -14.39
CA ALA A 81 -7.20 -15.90 -14.01
C ALA A 81 -6.85 -16.61 -12.68
N SER A 82 -6.76 -17.94 -12.74
CA SER A 82 -6.16 -18.80 -11.70
C SER A 82 -4.77 -19.25 -12.13
#